data_AF-A0A2P6SEG0-F1
#
_entry.id   AF-A0A2P6SEG0-F1
#
_cell.length_a   1.000
_cell.length_b   1.000
_cell.length_c   1.000
_cell.angle_alpha   90.00
_cell.angle_beta   90.00
_cell.angle_gamma   90.00
#
_symmetry.space_group_name_H-M   'P 1'
#
loop_
_entity.id
_entity.type
_entity.pdbx_description
1 polymer ?
#
loop_
_entity_poly.entity_id
_entity_poly.type
_entity_poly.pdbx_seq_one_letter_code
_entity_poly.pdbx_strand_id
1 'polypeptide(L)'
;MSYNNLEGMVPTKGIFKNATATSVEGNSKLCDGIPEFQLLRCKFPHPRRGALTKTLKWMISLICGILGVTLAVSILYNFVLQRENKEIWDYEYFCISQERGYKPYMYNYCPHI
;
A
#
# COMPACT_ATOMS: atom_id res chain seq x y z
N MET A 1 14.52 39.80 18.99
CA MET A 1 13.49 38.96 19.65
C MET A 1 14.21 38.02 20.59
N SER A 2 14.53 38.49 21.79
CA SER A 2 15.27 37.72 22.79
C SER A 2 14.31 37.17 23.86
N TYR A 3 14.68 36.06 24.50
CA TYR A 3 13.95 35.47 25.64
C TYR A 3 12.48 35.12 25.35
N ASN A 4 12.18 34.62 24.14
CA ASN A 4 10.81 34.28 23.72
C ASN A 4 10.56 32.76 23.59
N ASN A 5 11.51 31.92 24.01
CA ASN A 5 11.44 30.46 23.90
C ASN A 5 11.12 29.97 22.47
N LEU A 6 11.69 30.64 21.47
CA LEU A 6 11.57 30.29 20.06
C LEU A 6 12.34 28.98 19.75
N GLU A 7 11.88 28.26 18.74
CA GLU A 7 12.42 26.95 18.36
C GLU A 7 12.69 26.85 16.85
N GLY A 8 13.65 26.00 16.48
CA GLY A 8 13.92 25.64 15.09
C GLY A 8 15.06 26.43 14.42
N MET A 9 15.13 26.36 13.09
CA MET A 9 16.22 26.94 12.31
C MET A 9 16.10 28.45 12.17
N VAL A 10 17.18 29.18 12.45
CA VAL A 10 17.21 30.63 12.21
C VAL A 10 17.48 30.93 10.74
N PRO A 11 16.62 31.71 10.04
CA PRO A 11 16.88 32.12 8.67
C PRO A 11 18.16 32.94 8.55
N THR A 12 19.01 32.65 7.56
CA THR A 12 20.25 33.41 7.30
C THR A 12 20.03 34.62 6.37
N LYS A 13 18.77 34.89 6.03
CA LYS A 13 18.36 35.98 5.13
C LYS A 13 17.49 36.99 5.88
N GLY A 14 17.35 38.19 5.30
CA GLY A 14 16.55 39.27 5.89
C GLY A 14 17.16 39.82 7.18
N ILE A 15 16.31 40.18 8.14
CA ILE A 15 16.72 40.85 9.38
C ILE A 15 17.69 40.02 10.25
N PHE A 16 17.62 38.69 10.14
CA PHE A 16 18.47 37.74 10.88
C PHE A 16 19.87 37.59 10.27
N LYS A 17 20.16 38.22 9.13
CA LYS A 17 21.53 38.31 8.58
C LYS A 17 22.42 39.23 9.42
N ASN A 18 21.83 40.17 10.16
CA ASN A 18 22.57 41.14 10.94
C ASN A 18 22.39 40.88 12.45
N ALA A 19 23.43 40.34 13.08
CA ALA A 19 23.43 40.04 14.51
C ALA A 19 23.25 41.28 15.39
N THR A 20 23.61 42.47 14.92
CA THR A 20 23.40 43.72 15.68
C THR A 20 21.97 44.24 15.55
N ALA A 21 21.26 43.89 14.48
CA ALA A 21 19.87 44.30 14.27
C ALA A 21 18.86 43.39 14.99
N THR A 22 19.21 42.13 15.24
CA THR A 22 18.32 41.15 15.86
C THR A 22 19.06 40.30 16.88
N SER A 23 18.63 40.36 18.15
CA SER A 23 19.05 39.40 19.18
C SER A 23 18.15 38.17 19.17
N VAL A 24 18.78 36.98 19.27
CA VAL A 24 18.15 35.66 19.44
C VAL A 24 18.50 35.01 20.79
N GLU A 25 19.15 35.78 21.67
CA GLU A 25 19.55 35.36 23.01
C GLU A 25 18.35 34.87 23.83
N GLY A 26 18.55 33.89 24.70
CA GLY A 26 17.47 33.34 25.54
C GLY A 26 16.49 32.41 24.82
N ASN A 27 16.77 32.01 23.58
CA ASN A 27 15.98 31.01 22.83
C ASN A 27 16.80 29.72 22.62
N SER A 28 16.94 28.90 23.66
CA SER A 28 17.85 27.74 23.69
C SER A 28 17.50 26.62 22.71
N LYS A 29 16.31 26.64 22.13
CA LYS A 29 15.82 25.64 21.16
C LYS A 29 15.99 26.07 19.71
N LEU A 30 16.61 27.24 19.48
CA LEU A 30 17.06 27.63 18.15
C LEU A 30 18.32 26.87 17.76
N CYS A 31 18.46 26.61 16.46
CA CYS A 31 19.61 25.95 15.88
C CYS A 31 19.94 26.54 14.50
N ASP A 32 21.17 26.33 14.03
CA ASP A 32 21.71 26.94 12.79
C ASP A 32 21.61 28.48 12.79
N GLY A 33 21.76 29.12 11.63
CA GLY A 33 21.78 30.58 11.49
C GLY A 33 23.16 31.11 11.11
N ILE A 34 23.38 32.41 11.33
CA ILE A 34 24.68 33.03 11.09
C ILE A 34 25.66 32.70 12.24
N PRO A 35 26.97 32.61 11.97
CA PRO A 35 27.97 32.21 12.99
C PRO A 35 27.98 33.08 14.26
N GLU A 36 27.60 34.36 14.12
CA GLU A 36 27.57 35.36 15.18
C GLU A 36 26.57 35.01 16.29
N PHE A 37 25.54 34.20 16.00
CA PHE A 37 24.58 33.74 17.00
C PHE A 37 25.06 32.54 17.82
N GLN A 38 26.16 31.89 17.42
CA GLN A 38 26.78 30.75 18.13
C GLN A 38 25.79 29.61 18.46
N LEU A 39 24.79 29.40 17.60
CA LEU A 39 23.77 28.38 17.80
C LEU A 39 24.28 26.98 17.43
N LEU A 40 23.75 25.96 18.12
CA LEU A 40 24.01 24.56 17.81
C LEU A 40 23.44 24.21 16.43
N ARG A 41 24.01 23.20 15.75
CA ARG A 41 23.50 22.75 14.45
C ARG A 41 22.22 21.93 14.60
N CYS A 42 21.24 22.15 13.73
CA CYS A 42 20.00 21.38 13.78
C CYS A 42 20.27 19.90 13.45
N LYS A 43 19.81 18.99 14.32
CA LYS A 43 19.83 17.54 14.07
C LYS A 43 18.52 17.14 13.42
N PHE A 44 18.45 17.20 12.10
CA PHE A 44 17.36 16.57 11.39
C PHE A 44 17.59 15.06 11.37
N PRO A 45 16.62 14.22 11.74
CA PRO A 45 16.70 12.80 11.46
C PRO A 45 16.67 12.65 9.94
N HIS A 46 17.84 12.57 9.32
CA HIS A 46 17.92 12.23 7.92
C HIS A 46 17.38 10.80 7.78
N PRO A 47 16.29 10.57 7.02
CA PRO A 47 15.94 9.22 6.65
C PRO A 47 17.15 8.66 5.91
N ARG A 48 17.71 7.56 6.43
CA ARG A 48 18.81 6.85 5.75
C ARG A 48 18.30 6.50 4.36
N ARG A 49 18.73 7.23 3.32
CA ARG A 49 18.23 7.12 1.93
C ARG A 49 18.21 5.67 1.40
N GLY A 50 19.04 4.79 1.95
CA GLY A 50 19.07 3.36 1.61
C GLY A 50 18.08 2.46 2.37
N ALA A 51 17.62 2.83 3.56
CA ALA A 51 16.66 2.02 4.32
C ALA A 51 15.24 2.19 3.77
N LEU A 52 14.85 3.43 3.47
CA LEU A 52 13.54 3.75 2.90
C LEU A 52 13.31 3.07 1.55
N THR A 53 14.33 3.01 0.70
CA THR A 53 14.26 2.37 -0.63
C THR A 53 14.18 0.86 -0.55
N LYS A 54 14.89 0.22 0.38
CA LYS A 54 14.76 -1.22 0.64
C LYS A 54 13.36 -1.56 1.13
N THR A 55 12.87 -0.86 2.16
CA THR A 55 11.53 -1.11 2.71
C THR A 55 10.45 -0.93 1.65
N LEU A 56 10.53 0.12 0.82
CA LEU A 56 9.56 0.35 -0.25
C LEU A 56 9.58 -0.77 -1.30
N LYS A 57 10.77 -1.28 -1.68
CA LYS A 57 10.88 -2.42 -2.61
C LYS A 57 10.21 -3.68 -2.07
N TRP A 58 10.43 -4.01 -0.78
CA TRP A 58 9.76 -5.15 -0.15
C TRP A 58 8.25 -4.98 -0.09
N MET A 59 7.77 -3.78 0.26
CA MET A 59 6.33 -3.47 0.29
C MET A 59 5.69 -3.64 -1.09
N ILE A 60 6.31 -3.12 -2.15
CA ILE A 60 5.80 -3.28 -3.52
C ILE A 60 5.76 -4.76 -3.91
N SER A 61 6.82 -5.51 -3.63
CA SER A 61 6.88 -6.94 -3.91
C SER A 61 5.79 -7.74 -3.18
N LEU A 62 5.51 -7.42 -1.91
CA LEU A 62 4.46 -8.04 -1.12
C LEU A 62 3.07 -7.75 -1.71
N ILE A 63 2.79 -6.49 -2.05
CA ILE A 63 1.50 -6.08 -2.63
C ILE A 63 1.27 -6.79 -3.97
N CYS A 64 2.26 -6.78 -4.85
CA CYS A 64 2.18 -7.48 -6.13
C CYS A 64 1.96 -8.99 -5.96
N GLY A 65 2.65 -9.61 -4.99
CA GLY A 65 2.47 -11.03 -4.67
C GLY A 65 1.05 -11.35 -4.24
N ILE A 66 0.49 -10.57 -3.31
CA ILE A 66 -0.88 -10.78 -2.80
C ILE A 66 -1.90 -10.62 -3.93
N LEU A 67 -1.79 -9.56 -4.74
CA LEU A 67 -2.68 -9.33 -5.87
C LEU A 67 -2.58 -10.44 -6.93
N GLY A 68 -1.36 -10.92 -7.20
CA GLY A 68 -1.16 -12.03 -8.14
C GLY A 68 -1.83 -13.33 -7.65
N VAL A 69 -1.68 -13.65 -6.36
CA VAL A 69 -2.27 -14.84 -5.76
C VAL A 69 -3.80 -14.76 -5.75
N THR A 70 -4.38 -13.61 -5.36
CA THR A 70 -5.85 -13.46 -5.35
C THR A 70 -6.44 -13.58 -6.74
N LEU A 71 -5.79 -12.98 -7.75
CA LEU A 71 -6.20 -13.13 -9.15
C LEU A 71 -6.11 -14.59 -9.61
N ALA A 72 -4.99 -15.28 -9.35
CA ALA A 72 -4.83 -16.68 -9.73
C ALA A 72 -5.91 -17.58 -9.09
N VAL A 73 -6.19 -17.42 -7.80
CA VAL A 73 -7.25 -18.18 -7.11
C VAL A 73 -8.62 -17.87 -7.69
N SER A 74 -8.93 -16.60 -7.96
CA SER A 74 -10.21 -16.22 -8.56
C SER A 74 -10.40 -16.84 -9.95
N ILE A 75 -9.37 -16.89 -10.78
CA ILE A 75 -9.40 -17.53 -12.11
C ILE A 75 -9.63 -19.04 -11.96
N LEU A 76 -8.87 -19.70 -11.07
CA LEU A 76 -9.05 -21.12 -10.81
C LEU A 76 -10.46 -21.45 -10.31
N TYR A 77 -11.00 -20.63 -9.40
CA TYR A 77 -12.35 -20.79 -8.88
C TYR A 77 -13.40 -20.66 -10.00
N ASN A 78 -13.29 -19.63 -10.84
CA ASN A 78 -14.18 -19.46 -11.99
C ASN A 78 -14.05 -20.62 -12.99
N PHE A 79 -12.83 -21.14 -13.21
CA PHE A 79 -12.61 -22.29 -14.08
C PHE A 79 -13.26 -23.56 -13.54
N VAL A 80 -13.18 -23.80 -12.23
CA VAL A 80 -13.85 -24.95 -11.57
C VAL A 80 -15.37 -24.80 -11.66
N LEU A 81 -15.93 -23.63 -11.34
CA LEU A 81 -17.38 -23.41 -11.46
C LEU A 81 -17.87 -23.56 -12.90
N GLN A 82 -17.11 -23.06 -13.88
CA GLN A 82 -17.45 -23.25 -15.29
C GLN A 82 -17.38 -24.72 -15.70
N ARG A 83 -16.47 -25.50 -15.10
CA ARG A 83 -16.39 -26.94 -15.33
C ARG A 83 -17.61 -27.65 -14.73
N GLU A 84 -17.95 -27.40 -13.48
CA GLU A 84 -19.13 -27.98 -12.82
C GLU A 84 -20.41 -27.60 -13.56
N ASN A 85 -20.57 -26.33 -13.96
CA ASN A 85 -21.72 -25.90 -14.74
C ASN A 85 -21.78 -26.61 -16.10
N LYS A 86 -20.66 -26.79 -16.81
CA LYS A 86 -20.65 -27.55 -18.08
C LYS A 86 -21.09 -29.00 -17.87
N GLU A 87 -20.55 -29.66 -16.84
CA GLU A 87 -20.95 -31.02 -16.49
C GLU A 87 -22.47 -31.07 -16.19
N ILE A 88 -23.01 -30.13 -15.42
CA ILE A 88 -24.46 -30.03 -15.13
C ILE A 88 -25.30 -29.86 -16.41
N TRP A 89 -24.95 -28.93 -17.30
CA TRP A 89 -25.69 -28.72 -18.56
C TRP A 89 -25.60 -29.94 -19.49
N ASP A 90 -24.46 -30.62 -19.53
CA ASP A 90 -24.27 -31.85 -20.31
C ASP A 90 -25.15 -33.00 -19.75
N TYR A 91 -25.24 -33.13 -18.42
CA TYR A 91 -26.14 -34.07 -17.76
C TYR A 91 -27.62 -33.73 -18.00
N GLU A 92 -28.01 -32.46 -17.88
CA GLU A 92 -29.39 -32.03 -18.10
C GLU A 92 -29.84 -32.23 -19.56
N TYR A 93 -28.99 -31.89 -20.53
CA TYR A 93 -29.26 -32.14 -21.95
C TYR A 93 -29.35 -33.65 -22.28
N PHE A 94 -28.50 -34.47 -21.65
CA PHE A 94 -28.57 -35.93 -21.77
C PHE A 94 -29.91 -36.47 -21.24
N CYS A 95 -30.35 -36.04 -20.06
CA CYS A 95 -31.63 -36.42 -19.47
C CYS A 95 -32.83 -35.96 -20.35
N ILE A 96 -32.84 -34.72 -20.84
CA ILE A 96 -33.89 -34.17 -21.73
C ILE A 96 -33.95 -34.93 -23.07
N SER A 97 -32.80 -35.33 -23.62
CA SER A 97 -32.74 -36.10 -24.87
C SER A 97 -33.33 -37.49 -24.70
N GLN A 98 -33.24 -38.07 -23.50
CA GLN A 98 -33.76 -39.39 -23.19
C GLN A 98 -35.30 -39.43 -23.09
N GLU A 99 -35.95 -38.35 -22.64
CA GLU A 99 -37.42 -38.24 -22.61
C GLU A 99 -38.05 -38.30 -24.01
N ARG A 100 -37.31 -37.89 -25.05
CA ARG A 100 -37.77 -37.89 -26.45
C ARG A 100 -37.50 -39.20 -27.20
N GLY A 101 -36.84 -40.19 -26.61
CA GLY A 101 -36.56 -41.47 -27.28
C GLY A 101 -35.94 -42.55 -26.39
N TYR A 102 -36.76 -43.51 -25.96
CA TYR A 102 -36.41 -44.92 -25.65
C TYR A 102 -35.12 -45.18 -24.84
N LYS A 103 -35.23 -45.36 -23.52
CA LYS A 103 -34.82 -46.55 -22.72
C LYS A 103 -34.82 -46.22 -21.19
N PRO A 104 -35.67 -46.88 -20.36
CA PRO A 104 -35.98 -46.43 -18.99
C PRO A 104 -34.89 -46.66 -17.92
N TYR A 105 -33.84 -47.44 -18.18
CA TYR A 105 -32.92 -47.90 -17.14
C TYR A 105 -31.78 -46.92 -16.77
N MET A 106 -31.68 -45.76 -17.43
CA MET A 106 -30.68 -44.71 -17.14
C MET A 106 -31.26 -43.50 -16.39
N TYR A 107 -32.59 -43.44 -16.19
CA TYR A 107 -33.27 -42.36 -15.49
C TYR A 107 -32.83 -42.23 -14.01
N ASN A 108 -32.42 -43.35 -13.39
CA ASN A 108 -31.98 -43.39 -11.99
C ASN A 108 -30.66 -42.62 -11.71
N TYR A 109 -29.99 -42.09 -12.75
CA TYR A 109 -28.78 -41.28 -12.62
C TYR A 109 -29.03 -39.77 -12.81
N CYS A 110 -30.24 -39.36 -13.21
CA CYS A 110 -30.61 -37.96 -13.24
C CYS A 110 -30.96 -37.53 -11.79
N PRO A 111 -30.32 -36.49 -11.23
CA PRO A 111 -30.68 -36.01 -9.90
C PRO A 111 -32.14 -35.58 -9.92
N HIS A 112 -32.95 -36.17 -9.04
CA HIS A 112 -34.34 -35.80 -8.87
C HIS A 112 -34.41 -34.30 -8.53
N ILE A 113 -34.96 -33.51 -9.45
CA ILE A 113 -35.48 -32.15 -9.18
C ILE A 113 -36.60 -32.26 -8.15
#